data_AF-A0A9D4TVZ6-F1
#
_entry.id   AF-A0A9D4TVZ6-F1
#
_cell.length_a   1.000
_cell.length_b   1.000
_cell.length_c   1.000
_cell.angle_alpha   90.00
_cell.angle_beta   90.00
_cell.angle_gamma   90.00
#
_symmetry.space_group_name_H-M   'P 1'
#
loop_
_entity.id
_entity.type
_entity.pdbx_description
1 polymer ?
#
loop_
_entity_poly.entity_id
_entity_poly.type
_entity_poly.pdbx_seq_one_letter_code
_entity_poly.pdbx_strand_id
1 'polypeptide(L)' 'MQRLAQATSKLARRGFHSTRATKSADYEHREHMYELWNMKNRKFKMGLAVTSLVGLGIGLPLFAAEVQFWKARG' A
#
# COMPACT_ATOMS: atom_id res chain seq x y z
N MET A 1 -26.49 -18.00 -22.70
CA MET A 1 -25.62 -16.82 -22.44
C MET A 1 -25.66 -16.29 -21.01
N GLN A 2 -26.76 -16.40 -20.25
CA GLN A 2 -26.88 -15.76 -18.92
C GLN A 2 -26.00 -16.36 -17.80
N ARG A 3 -25.66 -17.66 -17.85
CA ARG A 3 -24.85 -18.32 -16.81
C ARG A 3 -23.36 -17.96 -16.85
N LEU A 4 -22.84 -17.60 -18.03
CA LEU A 4 -21.45 -17.18 -18.19
C LEU A 4 -21.22 -15.77 -17.61
N ALA A 5 -22.16 -14.85 -17.85
CA ALA A 5 -22.13 -13.49 -17.28
C ALA A 5 -22.25 -13.49 -15.75
N GLN A 6 -23.02 -14.43 -15.19
CA GLN A 6 -23.12 -14.62 -13.74
C GLN A 6 -21.84 -15.23 -13.13
N ALA A 7 -21.14 -16.10 -13.87
CA ALA A 7 -19.88 -16.68 -13.44
C ALA A 7 -18.75 -15.63 -13.41
N THR A 8 -18.62 -14.80 -14.45
CA THR A 8 -17.64 -13.70 -14.47
C THR A 8 -17.93 -12.63 -13.42
N SER A 9 -19.19 -12.26 -13.20
CA SER A 9 -19.54 -11.31 -12.12
C SER A 9 -19.31 -11.87 -10.72
N LYS A 10 -19.53 -13.17 -10.49
CA LYS A 10 -19.21 -13.84 -9.21
C LYS A 10 -17.71 -14.00 -8.99
N LEU A 11 -16.93 -14.24 -10.05
CA LEU A 11 -15.47 -14.33 -10.01
C LEU A 11 -14.83 -12.94 -9.77
N ALA A 12 -15.31 -11.91 -10.47
CA ALA A 12 -14.88 -10.52 -10.30
C ALA A 12 -15.16 -9.99 -8.88
N ARG A 13 -16.29 -10.41 -8.26
CA ARG A 13 -16.60 -10.09 -6.85
C ARG A 13 -15.71 -10.85 -5.84
N ARG A 14 -15.10 -11.97 -6.23
CA ARG A 14 -14.21 -12.78 -5.38
C ARG A 14 -12.73 -12.38 -5.47
N GLY A 15 -12.33 -11.68 -6.53
CA GLY A 15 -10.93 -11.29 -6.79
C GLY A 15 -10.38 -10.17 -5.90
N PHE A 16 -11.25 -9.40 -5.23
CA PHE A 16 -10.85 -8.21 -4.45
C PHE A 16 -11.36 -8.22 -3.00
N HIS A 17 -11.70 -9.38 -2.43
CA HIS A 17 -11.94 -9.52 -1.00
C HIS A 17 -10.89 -10.43 -0.38
N SER A 18 -9.73 -9.83 -0.08
CA SER A 18 -8.69 -10.41 0.77
C SER A 18 -8.83 -9.95 2.22
N THR A 19 -10.06 -9.81 2.74
CA THR A 19 -10.23 -9.55 4.17
C THR A 19 -10.17 -10.87 4.93
N ARG A 20 -8.97 -11.42 5.08
CA ARG A 20 -8.73 -12.43 6.12
C ARG A 20 -8.70 -11.65 7.43
N ALA A 21 -9.85 -11.56 8.10
CA ALA A 21 -9.93 -11.02 9.45
C ALA A 21 -9.05 -11.91 10.34
N THR A 22 -7.81 -11.46 10.56
CA THR A 22 -6.99 -11.99 11.63
C THR A 22 -7.73 -11.68 12.91
N LYS A 23 -8.02 -12.68 13.76
CA LYS A 23 -8.53 -12.44 15.12
C LYS A 23 -7.74 -11.27 15.69
N SER A 24 -8.44 -10.17 15.96
CA SER A 24 -7.85 -8.97 16.55
C SER A 24 -7.13 -9.41 17.81
N ALA A 25 -5.80 -9.36 17.79
CA ALA A 25 -5.06 -9.58 19.03
C ALA A 25 -5.48 -8.46 19.99
N ASP A 26 -5.65 -8.80 21.26
CA ASP A 26 -5.75 -7.83 22.35
C ASP A 26 -4.47 -6.99 22.36
N TYR A 27 -4.38 -5.96 21.52
CA TYR A 27 -3.23 -5.06 21.46
C TYR A 27 -3.27 -4.02 22.58
N GLU A 28 -4.40 -3.89 23.28
CA GLU A 28 -4.62 -2.90 24.34
C GLU A 28 -3.91 -3.25 25.65
N HIS A 29 -3.67 -4.54 25.92
CA HIS A 29 -3.01 -5.04 27.14
C HIS A 29 -1.64 -5.68 26.87
N ARG A 30 -1.00 -5.40 25.72
CA ARG A 30 0.34 -5.90 25.40
C ARG A 30 1.42 -4.98 25.97
N GLU A 31 2.47 -5.56 26.56
CA GLU A 31 3.64 -4.82 27.06
C GLU A 31 4.35 -3.98 25.97
N HIS A 32 4.26 -4.43 24.71
CA HIS A 32 4.82 -3.72 23.57
C HIS A 32 3.70 -3.32 22.62
N MET A 33 3.58 -2.01 22.36
CA MET A 33 2.54 -1.45 21.48
C MET A 33 2.65 -1.93 20.03
N TYR A 34 3.86 -2.21 19.55
CA TYR A 34 4.10 -2.62 18.17
C TYR A 34 4.72 -4.02 18.12
N GLU A 35 3.95 -5.00 17.63
CA GLU A 35 4.46 -6.34 17.35
C GLU A 35 5.23 -6.39 16.01
N LEU A 36 6.22 -5.51 15.85
CA LEU A 36 7.07 -5.44 14.65
C LEU A 36 7.68 -6.80 14.33
N TRP A 37 8.17 -7.52 15.34
CA TRP A 37 8.84 -8.80 15.18
C TRP A 37 8.00 -9.88 14.49
N ASN A 38 6.68 -9.89 14.70
CA ASN A 38 5.72 -10.86 14.18
C ASN A 38 5.20 -10.49 12.77
N MET A 39 5.66 -9.37 12.20
CA MET A 39 5.30 -9.00 10.84
C MET A 39 5.95 -9.90 9.79
N LYS A 40 5.12 -10.60 9.01
CA LYS A 40 5.57 -11.33 7.82
C LYS A 40 6.28 -10.39 6.83
N ASN A 41 7.46 -10.79 6.37
CA ASN A 41 8.31 -10.03 5.44
C ASN A 41 8.69 -8.62 5.95
N ARG A 42 8.89 -8.45 7.26
CA ARG A 42 9.20 -7.16 7.91
C ARG A 42 10.27 -6.34 7.20
N LYS A 43 11.44 -6.94 6.90
CA LYS A 43 12.56 -6.23 6.28
C LYS A 43 12.19 -5.65 4.92
N PHE A 44 11.46 -6.42 4.10
CA PHE A 44 11.00 -5.95 2.80
C PHE A 44 10.01 -4.78 2.94
N LYS A 45 9.04 -4.89 3.84
CA LYS A 45 8.06 -3.81 4.08
C LYS A 45 8.72 -2.52 4.60
N MET A 46 9.64 -2.64 5.55
CA MET A 46 10.37 -1.49 6.07
C MET A 46 11.30 -0.88 5.02
N GLY A 47 11.99 -1.71 4.24
CA GLY A 47 12.80 -1.23 3.12
C GLY A 47 11.97 -0.48 2.09
N LEU A 48 10.83 -1.04 1.68
CA LEU A 48 9.90 -0.38 0.76
C LEU A 48 9.39 0.95 1.33
N ALA A 49 9.00 0.97 2.60
CA ALA A 49 8.53 2.18 3.27
C ALA A 49 9.61 3.28 3.26
N VAL A 50 10.83 2.96 3.69
CA VAL A 50 11.93 3.94 3.74
C VAL A 50 12.29 4.43 2.33
N THR A 51 12.48 3.51 1.37
CA THR A 51 12.83 3.89 0.00
C THR A 51 11.75 4.76 -0.64
N SER A 52 10.47 4.45 -0.41
CA SER A 52 9.36 5.26 -0.93
C SER A 52 9.33 6.66 -0.32
N LEU A 53 9.57 6.78 0.99
CA LEU A 53 9.59 8.06 1.68
C LEU A 53 10.74 8.94 1.17
N VAL A 54 11.94 8.35 1.03
CA VAL A 54 13.12 9.05 0.49
C VAL A 54 12.90 9.42 -0.97
N GLY A 55 12.38 8.50 -1.79
CA GLY A 55 12.09 8.74 -3.19
C GLY A 55 11.10 9.88 -3.40
N LEU A 56 10.05 9.98 -2.57
CA LEU A 56 9.11 11.11 -2.60
C LEU A 56 9.77 12.40 -2.12
N GLY A 57 10.60 12.34 -1.07
CA GLY A 57 11.31 13.50 -0.55
C GLY A 57 12.24 14.17 -1.57
N ILE A 58 12.87 13.38 -2.45
CA ILE A 58 13.75 13.87 -3.52
C ILE A 58 12.95 14.15 -4.80
N GLY A 59 12.02 13.25 -5.16
CA GLY A 59 11.27 13.31 -6.41
C GLY A 59 10.32 14.50 -6.49
N LEU A 60 9.65 14.86 -5.38
CA LEU A 60 8.72 15.99 -5.37
C LEU A 60 9.40 17.34 -5.68
N PRO A 61 10.53 17.72 -5.05
CA PRO A 61 11.27 18.93 -5.41
C PRO A 61 11.75 18.96 -6.86
N LEU A 62 12.27 17.85 -7.39
CA LEU A 62 12.73 17.78 -8.77
C LEU A 62 11.58 17.98 -9.76
N PHE A 63 10.44 17.32 -9.51
CA PHE A 63 9.25 17.49 -10.34
C PHE A 63 8.72 18.93 -10.26
N ALA A 64 8.71 19.54 -9.07
CA ALA A 64 8.30 20.93 -8.90
C ALA A 64 9.22 21.90 -9.67
N ALA A 65 10.54 21.70 -9.60
CA ALA A 65 11.52 22.49 -10.33
C ALA A 65 11.34 22.37 -11.85
N GLU A 66 11.12 21.15 -12.35
CA GLU A 66 10.85 20.90 -13.77
C GLU A 66 9.59 21.65 -14.22
N VAL A 67 8.48 21.50 -13.50
CA VAL A 67 7.23 22.21 -13.81
C VAL A 67 7.43 23.73 -13.83
N GLN A 68 8.23 24.27 -12.90
CA GLN A 68 8.54 25.70 -12.87
C GLN A 68 9.38 26.13 -14.09
N PHE A 69 10.35 25.31 -14.50
CA PHE A 69 11.17 25.55 -15.69
C PHE A 69 10.33 25.56 -16.97
N TRP A 70 9.39 24.62 -17.13
CA TRP A 70 8.46 24.62 -18.25
C TRP A 70 7.56 25.84 -18.27
N LYS A 71 7.08 26.30 -17.10
CA LYS A 71 6.29 27.53 -16.99
C LYS A 71 7.07 28.78 -17.36
N ALA A 72 8.35 28.85 -16.99
CA ALA A 72 9.19 30.03 -17.25
C ALA A 72 9.73 30.12 -18.69
N ARG A 73 9.64 29.03 -19.46
CA ARG A 73 10.09 28.96 -20.85
C ARG A 73 9.03 29.42 -21.87
N GLY A 74 7.77 29.57 -21.46
CA GLY A 74 6.70 30.18 -22.26
C GLY A 74 6.48 31.62 -21.84
#